data_AF-A0A673CXG9-F1
#
_entry.id   AF-A0A673CXG9-F1
#
_cell.length_a   1.000
_cell.length_b   1.000
_cell.length_c   1.000
_cell.angle_alpha   90.00
_cell.angle_beta   90.00
_cell.angle_gamma   90.00
#
_symmetry.space_group_name_H-M   'P 1'
#
loop_
_entity.id
_entity.type
_entity.pdbx_description
1 polymer ?
#
loop_
_entity_poly.entity_id
_entity_poly.type
_entity_poly.pdbx_seq_one_letter_code
_entity_poly.pdbx_strand_id
1 'polypeptide(L)'
;MTLSVYLSYPLENLISAHGGQFIQQDWLLDSALGQWLSSKQFVISNVFLLKVLLWLVLLGLFIELEFGFPFFVLSLFYWIYEGLRSPGAREPGELSAYSVFNPDCQPLLGSLTAEQLEGEMGYRPLANR
;
A
#
# COMPACT_ATOMS: atom_id res chain seq x y z
N MET A 1 -0.80 63.28 -41.62
CA MET A 1 -1.38 62.94 -40.31
C MET A 1 -2.29 61.74 -40.59
N THR A 2 -2.02 60.48 -40.25
CA THR A 2 -1.10 59.83 -39.31
C THR A 2 -1.13 58.35 -39.72
N LEU A 3 -0.03 57.87 -40.30
CA LEU A 3 0.22 56.44 -40.53
C LEU A 3 1.14 55.98 -39.38
N SER A 4 0.58 55.55 -38.25
CA SER A 4 1.33 54.83 -37.19
C SER A 4 0.41 54.40 -36.05
N VAL A 5 -0.41 53.36 -36.22
CA VAL A 5 -1.10 52.70 -35.07
C VAL A 5 -1.09 51.16 -35.18
N TYR A 6 -0.28 50.57 -36.06
CA TYR A 6 -0.13 49.11 -36.18
C TYR A 6 1.23 48.58 -35.66
N LEU A 7 1.75 49.15 -34.57
CA LEU A 7 3.00 48.67 -33.95
C LEU A 7 2.91 48.78 -32.42
N SER A 8 2.26 47.83 -31.74
CA SER A 8 2.60 47.50 -30.33
C SER A 8 1.82 46.31 -29.75
N TYR A 9 1.74 45.18 -30.46
CA TYR A 9 1.41 43.91 -29.79
C TYR A 9 2.64 43.01 -29.84
N PRO A 10 3.24 42.64 -28.70
CA PRO A 10 4.42 41.81 -28.68
C PRO A 10 4.07 40.41 -29.21
N LEU A 11 4.72 40.00 -30.30
CA LEU A 11 4.59 38.66 -30.94
C LEU A 11 5.06 37.51 -30.01
N GLU A 12 5.72 37.87 -28.92
CA GLU A 12 6.27 37.01 -27.88
C GLU A 12 5.22 36.38 -26.95
N ASN A 13 3.99 36.92 -26.88
CA ASN A 13 2.91 36.33 -26.07
C ASN A 13 2.11 35.23 -26.79
N LEU A 14 2.19 35.10 -28.11
CA LEU A 14 1.45 34.09 -28.88
C LEU A 14 2.19 32.73 -28.98
N ILE A 15 3.49 32.71 -28.73
CA ILE A 15 4.31 31.48 -28.75
C ILE A 15 4.35 30.82 -27.36
N SER A 16 4.13 31.59 -26.29
CA SER A 16 4.14 31.08 -24.91
C SER A 16 2.91 30.21 -24.56
N ALA A 17 1.76 30.44 -25.21
CA ALA A 17 0.51 29.75 -24.86
C ALA A 17 0.44 28.27 -25.31
N HIS A 18 1.29 27.83 -26.25
CA HIS A 18 1.26 26.45 -26.77
C HIS A 18 2.49 25.60 -26.43
N GLY A 19 3.58 26.20 -25.92
CA GLY A 19 4.79 25.47 -25.50
C GLY A 19 4.83 25.01 -24.04
N GLY A 20 3.86 25.44 -23.22
CA GLY A 20 3.88 25.25 -21.76
C GLY A 20 3.37 23.90 -21.23
N GLN A 21 2.79 23.04 -22.06
CA GLN A 21 2.21 21.76 -21.58
C GLN A 21 3.14 20.54 -21.71
N PHE A 22 4.19 20.62 -22.55
CA PHE A 22 5.09 19.48 -22.78
C PHE A 22 6.32 19.48 -21.85
N ILE A 23 6.85 20.65 -21.49
CA ILE A 23 8.10 20.77 -20.69
C ILE A 23 7.89 20.50 -19.20
N GLN A 24 6.65 20.59 -18.68
CA GLN A 24 6.39 20.44 -17.24
C GLN A 24 6.19 18.98 -16.79
N GLN A 25 6.02 18.03 -17.72
CA GLN A 25 5.86 16.62 -17.35
C GLN A 25 7.20 15.90 -17.18
N ASP A 26 8.24 16.29 -17.93
CA ASP A 26 9.55 15.64 -17.89
C ASP A 26 10.38 16.01 -16.64
N TRP A 27 10.27 17.24 -16.11
CA TRP A 27 11.06 17.67 -14.95
C TRP A 27 10.76 16.86 -13.67
N LEU A 28 9.54 16.33 -13.55
CA LEU A 28 9.09 15.55 -12.40
C LEU A 28 9.69 14.14 -12.35
N LEU A 29 10.06 13.57 -13.51
CA LEU A 29 10.65 12.24 -13.59
C LEU A 29 12.19 12.27 -13.47
N ASP A 30 12.81 13.38 -13.86
CA ASP A 30 14.27 13.59 -13.75
C ASP A 30 14.73 14.08 -12.37
N SER A 31 13.80 14.36 -11.45
CA SER A 31 14.16 14.79 -10.10
C SER A 31 14.83 13.64 -9.32
N ALA A 32 15.74 13.97 -8.38
CA ALA A 32 16.35 12.98 -7.47
C ALA A 32 15.30 12.12 -6.72
N LEU A 33 14.09 12.65 -6.54
CA LEU A 33 12.93 11.92 -6.01
C LEU A 33 12.41 10.84 -6.96
N GLY A 34 12.36 11.10 -8.27
CA GLY A 34 11.99 10.12 -9.29
C GLY A 34 12.99 8.97 -9.36
N GLN A 35 14.28 9.27 -9.35
CA GLN A 35 15.33 8.24 -9.29
C GLN A 35 15.31 7.47 -7.96
N TRP A 36 15.03 8.13 -6.84
CA TRP A 36 14.90 7.51 -5.52
C TRP A 36 13.64 6.62 -5.38
N LEU A 37 12.49 7.07 -5.88
CA LEU A 37 11.26 6.29 -5.93
C LEU A 37 11.41 5.09 -6.88
N SER A 38 12.01 5.33 -8.05
CA SER A 38 12.28 4.28 -9.04
C SER A 38 13.24 3.23 -8.48
N SER A 39 14.33 3.64 -7.81
CA SER A 39 15.24 2.69 -7.16
C SER A 39 14.58 1.89 -6.02
N LYS A 40 13.76 2.52 -5.16
CA LYS A 40 12.96 1.80 -4.15
C LYS A 40 11.97 0.83 -4.79
N GLN A 41 11.26 1.27 -5.84
CA GLN A 41 10.29 0.46 -6.56
C GLN A 41 10.97 -0.73 -7.24
N PHE A 42 12.14 -0.55 -7.84
CA PHE A 42 12.93 -1.63 -8.42
C PHE A 42 13.40 -2.62 -7.36
N VAL A 43 13.89 -2.14 -6.21
CA VAL A 43 14.31 -3.03 -5.12
C VAL A 43 13.13 -3.86 -4.58
N ILE A 44 11.99 -3.22 -4.31
CA ILE A 44 10.79 -3.93 -3.86
C ILE A 44 10.30 -4.93 -4.91
N SER A 45 10.27 -4.52 -6.18
CA SER A 45 9.87 -5.40 -7.29
C SER A 45 10.81 -6.58 -7.46
N ASN A 46 12.13 -6.37 -7.33
CA ASN A 46 13.14 -7.43 -7.42
C ASN A 46 13.02 -8.42 -6.25
N VAL A 47 12.81 -7.92 -5.02
CA VAL A 47 12.61 -8.77 -3.84
C VAL A 47 11.32 -9.57 -3.96
N PHE A 48 10.25 -8.96 -4.46
CA PHE A 48 8.99 -9.64 -4.74
C PHE A 48 9.16 -10.74 -5.80
N LEU A 49 9.83 -10.44 -6.91
CA LEU A 49 10.13 -11.40 -7.97
C LEU A 49 10.95 -12.57 -7.42
N LEU A 50 12.00 -12.29 -6.64
CA LEU A 50 12.83 -13.32 -6.00
C LEU A 50 12.00 -14.24 -5.11
N LYS A 51 11.08 -13.69 -4.31
CA LYS A 51 10.17 -14.48 -3.46
C LYS A 51 9.25 -15.39 -4.29
N VAL A 52 8.68 -14.88 -5.38
CA VAL A 52 7.81 -15.68 -6.28
C VAL A 52 8.60 -16.78 -6.96
N LEU A 53 9.79 -16.49 -7.48
CA LEU A 53 10.65 -17.48 -8.12
C LEU A 53 11.07 -18.57 -7.14
N LEU A 54 11.50 -18.18 -5.93
CA LEU A 54 11.84 -19.11 -4.86
C LEU A 54 10.64 -20.02 -4.53
N TRP A 55 9.45 -19.44 -4.40
CA TRP A 55 8.24 -20.20 -4.13
C TRP A 55 7.91 -21.20 -5.26
N LEU A 56 8.07 -20.82 -6.53
CA LEU A 56 7.89 -21.73 -7.67
C LEU A 56 8.91 -22.87 -7.70
N VAL A 57 10.17 -22.58 -7.39
CA VAL A 57 11.22 -23.61 -7.29
C VAL A 57 10.91 -24.61 -6.17
N LEU A 58 10.51 -24.12 -5.00
CA LEU A 58 10.07 -24.99 -3.89
C LEU A 58 8.84 -25.81 -4.30
N LEU A 59 7.84 -25.19 -4.92
CA LEU A 59 6.65 -25.90 -5.40
C LEU A 59 7.03 -27.03 -6.36
N GLY A 60 7.93 -26.76 -7.32
CA GLY A 60 8.46 -27.78 -8.23
C GLY A 60 9.15 -28.92 -7.48
N LEU A 61 10.03 -28.61 -6.53
CA LEU A 61 10.70 -29.60 -5.68
C LEU A 61 9.69 -30.48 -4.91
N PHE A 62 8.64 -29.88 -4.33
CA PHE A 62 7.63 -30.62 -3.58
C PHE A 62 6.71 -31.46 -4.47
N ILE A 63 6.46 -31.03 -5.71
CA ILE A 63 5.73 -31.85 -6.69
C ILE A 63 6.49 -33.14 -6.97
N GLU A 64 7.82 -33.08 -7.16
CA GLU A 64 8.63 -34.29 -7.39
C GLU A 64 8.72 -35.21 -6.17
N LEU A 65 8.48 -34.67 -4.98
CA LEU A 65 8.38 -35.45 -3.75
C LEU A 65 6.97 -36.02 -3.49
N GLU A 66 6.02 -35.84 -4.42
CA GLU A 66 4.59 -36.19 -4.25
C GLU A 66 3.86 -35.39 -3.14
N PHE A 67 4.48 -34.32 -2.64
CA PHE A 67 3.96 -33.43 -1.57
C PHE A 67 3.58 -32.03 -2.07
N GLY A 68 3.46 -31.83 -3.38
CA GLY A 68 3.19 -30.52 -3.99
C GLY A 68 1.86 -29.91 -3.56
N PHE A 69 0.79 -30.71 -3.49
CA PHE A 69 -0.54 -30.22 -3.12
C PHE A 69 -0.61 -29.71 -1.67
N PRO A 70 -0.14 -30.47 -0.64
CA PRO A 70 -0.02 -29.95 0.72
C PRO A 70 0.78 -28.64 0.80
N PHE A 71 1.94 -28.55 0.14
CA PHE A 71 2.75 -27.34 0.12
C PHE A 71 2.00 -26.14 -0.49
N PHE A 72 1.29 -26.36 -1.59
CA PHE A 72 0.48 -25.33 -2.24
C PHE A 72 -0.64 -24.81 -1.34
N VAL A 73 -1.41 -25.72 -0.72
CA VAL A 73 -2.52 -25.34 0.18
C VAL A 73 -2.02 -24.56 1.39
N LEU A 74 -0.93 -25.02 2.03
CA LEU A 74 -0.31 -24.30 3.16
C LEU A 74 0.21 -22.92 2.73
N SER A 75 0.75 -22.80 1.52
CA SER A 75 1.18 -21.51 0.97
C SER A 75 0.00 -20.55 0.76
N LEU A 76 -1.15 -21.04 0.32
CA LEU A 76 -2.37 -20.21 0.20
C LEU A 76 -2.83 -19.70 1.56
N PHE A 77 -2.83 -20.55 2.58
CA PHE A 77 -3.13 -20.11 3.94
C PHE A 77 -2.15 -19.04 4.42
N TYR A 78 -0.87 -19.18 4.10
CA TYR A 78 0.14 -18.17 4.43
C TYR A 78 -0.15 -16.83 3.73
N TRP A 79 -0.51 -16.82 2.44
CA TRP A 79 -0.89 -15.59 1.74
C TRP A 79 -2.14 -14.93 2.29
N ILE A 80 -3.18 -15.71 2.60
CA ILE A 80 -4.40 -15.19 3.23
C ILE A 80 -4.06 -14.61 4.61
N TYR A 81 -3.25 -15.31 5.39
CA TYR A 81 -2.81 -14.83 6.69
C TYR A 81 -2.05 -13.51 6.58
N GLU A 82 -1.05 -13.41 5.70
CA GLU A 82 -0.28 -12.18 5.51
C GLU A 82 -1.16 -11.04 4.98
N GLY A 83 -2.11 -11.34 4.09
CA GLY A 83 -3.04 -10.35 3.53
C GLY A 83 -4.11 -9.86 4.52
N LEU A 84 -4.50 -10.71 5.48
CA LEU A 84 -5.46 -10.36 6.53
C LEU A 84 -4.78 -9.84 7.80
N ARG A 85 -3.48 -10.11 7.98
CA ARG A 85 -2.72 -9.66 9.14
C ARG A 85 -2.40 -8.19 8.98
N SER A 86 -3.13 -7.36 9.73
CA SER A 86 -2.71 -5.98 9.94
C SER A 86 -1.50 -5.97 10.89
N PRO A 87 -0.34 -5.39 10.51
CA PRO A 87 0.88 -5.45 11.31
C PRO A 87 0.83 -4.62 12.60
N GLY A 88 -0.20 -3.79 12.78
CA GLY A 88 -0.40 -2.95 13.97
C GLY A 88 -1.77 -3.13 14.61
N ALA A 89 -1.89 -2.64 15.84
CA ALA A 89 -3.21 -2.35 16.41
C ALA A 89 -3.90 -1.33 15.50
N ARG A 90 -5.19 -1.52 15.23
CA ARG A 90 -5.96 -0.56 14.42
C ARG A 90 -5.92 0.80 15.10
N GLU A 91 -5.65 1.84 14.33
CA GLU A 91 -5.68 3.20 14.88
C GLU A 91 -7.15 3.60 15.15
N PRO A 92 -7.42 4.37 16.21
CA PRO A 92 -8.75 4.90 16.47
C PRO A 92 -9.24 5.71 15.26
N GLY A 93 -10.32 5.25 14.59
CA GLY A 93 -10.87 5.87 13.39
C GLY A 93 -10.52 5.20 12.06
N GLU A 94 -9.73 4.12 12.06
CA GLU A 94 -9.55 3.29 10.86
C GLU A 94 -10.91 2.71 10.43
N LEU A 95 -11.30 2.94 9.18
CA LEU A 95 -12.61 2.56 8.65
C LEU A 95 -12.78 1.04 8.71
N SER A 96 -13.54 0.58 9.70
CA SER A 96 -14.06 -0.79 9.73
C SER A 96 -15.40 -0.85 9.01
N ALA A 97 -15.82 -2.02 8.52
CA ALA A 97 -17.15 -2.19 7.92
C ALA A 97 -18.31 -1.78 8.86
N TYR A 98 -18.06 -1.77 10.17
CA TYR A 98 -19.01 -1.37 11.20
C TYR A 98 -18.96 0.13 11.54
N SER A 99 -18.05 0.93 10.95
CA SER A 99 -18.02 2.38 11.16
C SER A 99 -19.29 3.08 10.68
N VAL A 100 -19.96 2.51 9.67
CA VAL A 100 -21.30 2.95 9.22
C VAL A 100 -22.34 2.90 10.35
N PHE A 101 -22.15 1.99 11.31
CA PHE A 101 -23.06 1.78 12.43
C PHE A 101 -22.49 2.25 13.78
N ASN A 102 -21.20 2.54 13.86
CA ASN A 102 -20.50 2.99 15.06
C ASN A 102 -19.47 4.08 14.70
N PRO A 103 -19.93 5.30 14.39
CA PRO A 103 -19.09 6.40 13.92
C PRO A 103 -18.09 6.88 14.98
N ASP A 104 -18.41 6.70 16.27
CA ASP A 104 -17.56 7.11 17.38
C ASP A 104 -16.52 6.05 17.77
N CYS A 105 -16.46 4.93 17.04
CA CYS A 105 -15.58 3.79 17.32
C CYS A 105 -15.63 3.32 18.79
N GLN A 106 -16.80 3.41 19.43
CA GLN A 106 -16.95 3.02 20.83
C GLN A 106 -16.98 1.49 20.97
N PRO A 107 -16.49 0.92 22.08
CA PRO A 107 -16.67 -0.50 22.35
C PRO A 107 -18.16 -0.86 22.26
N LEU A 108 -18.48 -1.91 21.51
CA LEU A 108 -19.87 -2.32 21.32
C LEU A 108 -20.41 -2.88 22.64
N LEU A 109 -21.69 -2.65 22.90
CA LEU A 109 -22.35 -3.20 24.09
C LEU A 109 -22.34 -4.74 23.97
N GLY A 110 -21.53 -5.40 24.81
CA GLY A 110 -21.27 -6.85 24.74
C GLY A 110 -19.96 -7.25 24.04
N SER A 111 -19.12 -6.31 23.59
CA SER A 111 -17.76 -6.63 23.17
C SER A 111 -16.95 -7.07 24.40
N LEU A 112 -16.45 -8.30 24.37
CA LEU A 112 -15.55 -8.79 25.41
C LEU A 112 -14.23 -8.02 25.31
N THR A 113 -13.84 -7.36 26.40
CA THR A 113 -12.48 -6.82 26.49
C THR A 113 -11.49 -7.98 26.53
N ALA A 114 -10.23 -7.75 26.14
CA ALA A 114 -9.22 -8.80 26.18
C ALA A 114 -9.09 -9.39 27.59
N GLU A 115 -9.18 -8.54 28.61
CA GLU A 115 -9.10 -8.92 30.02
C GLU A 115 -10.31 -9.74 30.47
N GLN A 116 -11.50 -9.41 29.97
CA GLN A 116 -12.72 -10.16 30.27
C GLN A 116 -12.72 -11.52 29.59
N LEU A 117 -12.30 -11.58 28.33
CA LEU A 117 -12.16 -12.82 27.56
C LEU A 117 -11.13 -13.75 28.23
N GLU A 118 -9.99 -13.22 28.66
CA GLU A 118 -8.95 -13.98 29.38
C GLU A 118 -9.50 -14.57 30.69
N GLY A 119 -10.27 -13.79 31.44
CA GLY A 119 -10.97 -14.24 32.64
C GLY A 119 -11.98 -15.37 32.38
N GLU A 120 -12.77 -15.26 31.30
CA GLU A 120 -13.72 -16.30 30.88
C GLU A 120 -13.03 -17.57 30.35
N MET A 121 -11.87 -17.43 29.71
CA MET A 121 -11.03 -18.55 29.26
C MET A 121 -10.18 -19.18 30.39
N GLY A 122 -10.29 -18.68 31.63
CA GLY A 122 -9.57 -19.19 32.80
C GLY A 122 -8.12 -18.75 32.90
N TYR A 123 -7.66 -17.86 32.00
CA TYR A 123 -6.36 -17.20 32.10
C TYR A 123 -6.46 -16.06 33.12
N ARG A 124 -6.32 -16.38 34.42
CA ARG A 124 -6.26 -15.34 35.46
C ARG A 124 -4.96 -14.52 35.30
N PRO A 125 -4.99 -13.19 35.40
CA PRO A 125 -3.78 -12.37 35.33
C PRO A 125 -2.83 -12.74 36.49
N LEU A 126 -1.59 -13.12 36.17
CA LEU A 126 -0.54 -13.39 37.16
C LEU A 126 0.01 -12.11 37.81
N ALA A 127 -0.63 -10.96 37.60
CA ALA A 127 -0.15 -9.65 38.04
C ALA A 127 -0.35 -9.36 39.54
N ASN A 128 -0.70 -10.36 40.36
CA ASN A 128 -0.83 -10.18 41.80
C ASN A 128 -0.36 -11.41 42.60
N ARG A 129 0.94 -11.65 42.60
CA ARG A 129 1.65 -12.42 43.63
C ARG A 129 2.89 -11.65 44.08
#